data_AF-A0A936K4S7-F1
#
_entry.id   AF-A0A936K4S7-F1
#
_cell.length_a   1.000
_cell.length_b   1.000
_cell.length_c   1.000
_cell.angle_alpha   90.00
_cell.angle_beta   90.00
_cell.angle_gamma   90.00
#
_symmetry.space_group_name_H-M   'P 1'
#
loop_
_entity.id
_entity.type
_entity.pdbx_description
1 polymer ?
#
loop_
_entity_poly.entity_id
_entity_poly.type
_entity_poly.pdbx_seq_one_letter_code
_entity_poly.pdbx_strand_id
1 'polypeptide(L)'
;MFWGGIALTVALAGFGFALSTPHGRAGAPTPHEDQVTDPKKPSSTELKQKLTPMQYHVTQEAGTEPPFRNEYWNEHRDGVYVDVVSGKPLFTSKDKFDSGCGWPSFTKPIAAGDVVEKRDGSLGMVRTEVRSKDADSHLGHVFDDGPRDKGGLRYCINSAALRFVPVEDLEKEGLGAFLPLFGKAPSAPTEQVATLAGGCFWGMEDLIRKQPGVLKTEVGYTGGSVANATYQNHEGHAEAVLIRFDPSKTTYEALLRFFFRMHDPTTLNRQGNDLGSSYRSAIFYHSDAQRQTAARVKAEVDASGKWKRPIVTEITPAGPWWKAEDYHQDYLVKNPGGYTCHFVRD
;
A
#
# COMPACT_ATOMS: atom_id res chain seq x y z
N MET A 1 -44.84 -6.80 -68.18
CA MET A 1 -45.96 -7.74 -68.02
C MET A 1 -46.94 -7.20 -66.97
N PHE A 2 -48.14 -7.76 -66.88
CA PHE A 2 -49.32 -7.19 -66.22
C PHE A 2 -49.34 -7.35 -64.67
N TRP A 3 -49.95 -6.34 -64.00
CA TRP A 3 -50.82 -6.41 -62.79
C TRP A 3 -50.24 -6.98 -61.48
N GLY A 4 -50.72 -6.61 -60.28
CA GLY A 4 -51.73 -5.64 -59.77
C GLY A 4 -51.43 -5.40 -58.26
N GLY A 5 -52.10 -4.57 -57.46
CA GLY A 5 -53.42 -3.95 -57.50
C GLY A 5 -54.15 -4.16 -56.14
N ILE A 6 -54.97 -3.18 -55.70
CA ILE A 6 -55.83 -3.15 -54.46
C ILE A 6 -55.02 -2.98 -53.14
N ALA A 7 -55.41 -2.23 -52.08
CA ALA A 7 -56.31 -1.07 -51.84
C ALA A 7 -55.94 -0.47 -50.44
N LEU A 8 -55.81 0.85 -50.23
CA LEU A 8 -56.81 1.90 -49.90
C LEU A 8 -57.57 1.77 -48.56
N THR A 9 -57.23 2.62 -47.59
CA THR A 9 -58.23 3.42 -46.83
C THR A 9 -57.61 4.72 -46.29
N VAL A 10 -58.41 5.79 -46.28
CA VAL A 10 -58.03 7.16 -45.85
C VAL A 10 -58.98 7.59 -44.73
N ALA A 11 -58.49 8.29 -43.71
CA ALA A 11 -59.29 9.16 -42.86
C ALA A 11 -58.45 10.32 -42.29
N LEU A 12 -58.81 11.55 -42.63
CA LEU A 12 -58.26 12.81 -42.14
C LEU A 12 -59.22 13.44 -41.12
N ALA A 13 -58.69 13.97 -40.01
CA ALA A 13 -59.17 15.15 -39.25
C ALA A 13 -58.26 15.34 -38.00
N GLY A 14 -57.97 16.55 -37.51
CA GLY A 14 -58.33 17.88 -37.96
C GLY A 14 -57.53 18.96 -37.18
N PHE A 15 -57.63 20.21 -37.61
CA PHE A 15 -56.86 21.36 -37.09
C PHE A 15 -57.20 21.75 -35.63
N GLY A 16 -56.22 22.33 -34.92
CA GLY A 16 -56.43 23.01 -33.64
C GLY A 16 -55.25 23.90 -33.23
N PHE A 17 -55.32 25.20 -33.55
CA PHE A 17 -54.32 26.21 -33.17
C PHE A 17 -54.73 26.88 -31.84
N ALA A 18 -53.80 27.04 -30.88
CA ALA A 18 -54.00 27.93 -29.73
C ALA A 18 -52.66 28.49 -29.24
N LEU A 19 -52.57 29.82 -29.19
CA LEU A 19 -51.46 30.58 -28.60
C LEU A 19 -51.78 30.93 -27.15
N SER A 20 -50.83 30.74 -26.23
CA SER A 20 -50.77 31.52 -24.98
C SER A 20 -49.40 31.42 -24.31
N THR A 21 -48.80 32.57 -24.03
CA THR A 21 -47.71 32.72 -23.06
C THR A 21 -48.29 32.92 -21.66
N PRO A 22 -47.56 32.57 -20.60
CA PRO A 22 -47.42 33.58 -19.54
C PRO A 22 -46.03 33.68 -18.89
N HIS A 23 -45.86 34.84 -18.27
CA HIS A 23 -44.70 35.34 -17.54
C HIS A 23 -44.19 34.47 -16.38
N GLY A 24 -42.93 34.70 -16.03
CA GLY A 24 -42.23 34.07 -14.93
C GLY A 24 -42.73 34.36 -13.52
N ARG A 25 -42.15 33.61 -12.58
CA ARG A 25 -42.10 33.92 -11.14
C ARG A 25 -40.65 33.82 -10.68
N ALA A 26 -40.25 34.72 -9.78
CA ALA A 26 -38.92 34.73 -9.21
C ALA A 26 -38.71 33.53 -8.25
N GLY A 27 -37.55 32.89 -8.35
CA GLY A 27 -37.06 31.94 -7.35
C GLY A 27 -36.28 32.67 -6.26
N ALA A 28 -36.51 32.30 -5.01
CA ALA A 28 -35.70 32.76 -3.88
C ALA A 28 -34.30 32.11 -3.91
N PRO A 29 -33.25 32.76 -3.38
CA PRO A 29 -31.91 32.16 -3.32
C PRO A 29 -31.86 31.07 -2.25
N THR A 30 -31.46 29.85 -2.64
CA THR A 30 -31.06 28.80 -1.70
C THR A 30 -29.56 28.90 -1.39
N PRO A 31 -29.14 28.85 -0.11
CA PRO A 31 -27.73 28.77 0.23
C PRO A 31 -27.24 27.33 0.02
N HIS A 32 -26.51 27.10 -1.07
CA HIS A 32 -25.70 25.89 -1.25
C HIS A 32 -24.22 26.23 -1.08
N GLU A 33 -23.84 26.38 0.19
CA GLU A 33 -22.47 26.09 0.62
C GLU A 33 -22.37 24.57 0.91
N ASP A 34 -21.16 24.01 0.85
CA ASP A 34 -20.84 22.58 0.92
C ASP A 34 -21.47 21.67 -0.18
N GLN A 35 -20.70 21.38 -1.24
CA GLN A 35 -20.50 20.01 -1.81
C GLN A 35 -19.44 20.01 -2.94
N VAL A 36 -18.17 19.76 -2.61
CA VAL A 36 -17.28 18.84 -3.36
C VAL A 36 -16.28 18.24 -2.35
N THR A 37 -16.56 17.07 -1.81
CA THR A 37 -15.59 16.33 -0.98
C THR A 37 -14.73 15.42 -1.85
N ASP A 38 -13.54 15.92 -2.21
CA ASP A 38 -12.44 15.05 -2.62
C ASP A 38 -12.12 14.13 -1.41
N PRO A 39 -12.20 12.78 -1.54
CA PRO A 39 -12.08 11.86 -0.42
C PRO A 39 -10.69 11.84 0.26
N LYS A 40 -9.76 12.71 -0.14
CA LYS A 40 -8.41 12.82 0.42
C LYS A 40 -8.19 13.98 1.41
N LYS A 41 -9.00 15.04 1.37
CA LYS A 41 -8.82 16.23 2.23
C LYS A 41 -9.78 16.23 3.43
N PRO A 42 -9.31 16.33 4.68
CA PRO A 42 -10.19 16.45 5.86
C PRO A 42 -11.07 17.71 5.79
N SER A 43 -12.25 17.65 6.39
CA SER A 43 -13.20 18.79 6.37
C SER A 43 -12.66 20.01 7.12
N SER A 44 -13.13 21.22 6.77
CA SER A 44 -12.63 22.46 7.41
C SER A 44 -12.82 22.47 8.93
N THR A 45 -13.91 21.86 9.42
CA THR A 45 -14.20 21.67 10.85
C THR A 45 -13.17 20.78 11.54
N GLU A 46 -12.80 19.64 10.93
CA GLU A 46 -11.77 18.75 11.48
C GLU A 46 -10.39 19.41 11.47
N LEU A 47 -10.07 20.17 10.42
CA LEU A 47 -8.80 20.90 10.33
C LEU A 47 -8.71 21.99 11.41
N LYS A 48 -9.79 22.72 11.70
CA LYS A 48 -9.84 23.71 12.80
C LYS A 48 -9.72 23.09 14.20
N GLN A 49 -10.00 21.80 14.35
CA GLN A 49 -9.80 21.08 15.62
C GLN A 49 -8.38 20.50 15.77
N LYS A 50 -7.73 20.13 14.65
CA LYS A 50 -6.41 19.48 14.63
C LYS A 50 -5.24 20.44 14.51
N LEU A 51 -5.42 21.56 13.80
CA LEU A 51 -4.38 22.55 13.52
C LEU A 51 -4.44 23.70 14.52
N THR A 52 -3.27 24.26 14.86
CA THR A 52 -3.21 25.57 15.53
C THR A 52 -3.75 26.68 14.60
N PRO A 53 -4.17 27.84 15.13
CA PRO A 53 -4.64 28.95 14.30
C PRO A 53 -3.65 29.38 13.22
N MET A 54 -2.34 29.37 13.51
CA MET A 54 -1.31 29.70 12.51
C MET A 54 -1.18 28.62 11.43
N GLN A 55 -1.20 27.34 11.81
CA GLN A 55 -1.16 26.22 10.85
C GLN A 55 -2.39 26.22 9.94
N TYR A 56 -3.59 26.50 10.47
CA TYR A 56 -4.80 26.64 9.65
C TYR A 56 -4.71 27.85 8.70
N HIS A 57 -4.34 29.03 9.23
CA HIS A 57 -4.20 30.26 8.46
C HIS A 57 -3.19 30.10 7.30
N VAL A 58 -2.02 29.54 7.57
CA VAL A 58 -1.03 29.25 6.53
C VAL A 58 -1.57 28.23 5.54
N THR A 59 -1.92 27.00 5.99
CA THR A 59 -2.20 25.90 5.05
C THR A 59 -3.50 26.03 4.27
N GLN A 60 -4.55 26.61 4.86
CA GLN A 60 -5.90 26.65 4.26
C GLN A 60 -6.25 28.03 3.69
N GLU A 61 -5.78 29.11 4.32
CA GLU A 61 -6.09 30.49 3.92
C GLU A 61 -4.96 31.15 3.10
N ALA A 62 -3.91 30.39 2.77
CA ALA A 62 -2.69 30.84 2.09
C ALA A 62 -1.98 32.01 2.79
N GLY A 63 -2.07 32.03 4.13
CA GLY A 63 -1.34 32.95 4.99
C GLY A 63 0.17 32.70 4.99
N THR A 64 0.92 33.58 5.66
CA THR A 64 2.37 33.46 5.82
C THR A 64 2.75 33.77 7.27
N GLU A 65 3.49 32.87 7.91
CA GLU A 65 3.97 33.06 9.29
C GLU A 65 5.09 34.13 9.35
N PRO A 66 5.37 34.79 10.49
CA PRO A 66 6.41 35.81 10.55
C PRO A 66 7.84 35.22 10.39
N PRO A 67 8.75 35.93 9.69
CA PRO A 67 10.14 35.50 9.55
C PRO A 67 10.89 35.54 10.89
N PHE A 68 11.82 34.60 11.09
CA PHE A 68 12.63 34.43 12.31
C PHE A 68 11.82 34.20 13.61
N ARG A 69 10.50 34.01 13.50
CA ARG A 69 9.56 33.81 14.61
C ARG A 69 8.62 32.64 14.32
N ASN A 70 9.24 31.55 13.89
CA ASN A 70 8.59 30.29 13.53
C ASN A 70 9.43 29.10 14.01
N GLU A 71 8.91 27.89 13.86
CA GLU A 71 9.48 26.69 14.49
C GLU A 71 10.77 26.19 13.83
N TYR A 72 10.88 26.27 12.48
CA TYR A 72 11.89 25.52 11.74
C TYR A 72 12.92 26.35 10.96
N TRP A 73 12.90 27.69 11.01
CA TRP A 73 13.95 28.51 10.38
C TRP A 73 15.35 28.09 10.86
N ASN A 74 15.54 27.94 12.19
CA ASN A 74 16.80 27.56 12.82
C ASN A 74 16.88 26.08 13.25
N GLU A 75 16.04 25.19 12.69
CA GLU A 75 16.19 23.75 12.90
C GLU A 75 17.32 23.21 11.99
N HIS A 76 18.25 22.46 12.57
CA HIS A 76 19.46 21.94 11.91
C HIS A 76 19.68 20.45 12.15
N ARG A 77 18.82 19.78 12.94
CA ARG A 77 18.89 18.34 13.13
C ARG A 77 18.63 17.60 11.81
N ASP A 78 19.25 16.44 11.69
CA ASP A 78 18.92 15.49 10.63
C ASP A 78 17.50 14.94 10.82
N GLY A 79 16.71 14.94 9.75
CA GLY A 79 15.31 14.54 9.74
C GLY A 79 14.54 14.93 8.47
N VAL A 80 13.25 14.60 8.46
CA VAL A 80 12.30 14.78 7.35
C VAL A 80 11.23 15.78 7.77
N TYR A 81 10.85 16.66 6.85
CA TYR A 81 9.70 17.55 7.03
C TYR A 81 8.49 16.99 6.28
N VAL A 82 7.41 16.74 7.02
CA VAL A 82 6.13 16.28 6.48
C VAL A 82 5.12 17.42 6.43
N ASP A 83 4.15 17.35 5.51
CA ASP A 83 2.96 18.21 5.54
C ASP A 83 2.21 18.01 6.87
N VAL A 84 1.90 19.12 7.56
CA VAL A 84 1.19 19.09 8.85
C VAL A 84 -0.23 18.52 8.74
N VAL A 85 -0.83 18.55 7.54
CA VAL A 85 -2.21 18.08 7.31
C VAL A 85 -2.26 16.60 6.93
N SER A 86 -1.54 16.17 5.90
CA SER A 86 -1.56 14.77 5.41
C SER A 86 -0.51 13.86 6.04
N GLY A 87 0.50 14.39 6.73
CA GLY A 87 1.66 13.63 7.19
C GLY A 87 2.59 13.16 6.06
N LYS A 88 2.34 13.58 4.82
CA LYS A 88 3.14 13.23 3.64
C LYS A 88 4.55 13.83 3.74
N PRO A 89 5.64 13.05 3.56
CA PRO A 89 7.00 13.58 3.45
C PRO A 89 7.15 14.51 2.25
N LEU A 90 7.67 15.72 2.47
CA LEU A 90 7.85 16.74 1.44
C LEU A 90 9.30 17.15 1.24
N PHE A 91 10.05 17.40 2.32
CA PHE A 91 11.42 17.93 2.27
C PHE A 91 12.36 17.20 3.22
N THR A 92 13.67 17.25 2.95
CA THR A 92 14.70 16.74 3.86
C THR A 92 15.56 17.87 4.42
N SER A 93 16.10 17.67 5.61
CA SER A 93 17.19 18.48 6.16
C SER A 93 18.48 18.46 5.30
N LYS A 94 18.71 17.43 4.47
CA LYS A 94 19.86 17.39 3.54
C LYS A 94 19.74 18.41 2.40
N ASP A 95 18.51 18.76 2.04
CA ASP A 95 18.19 19.79 1.03
C ASP A 95 17.92 21.16 1.67
N LYS A 96 17.87 21.25 3.01
CA LYS A 96 17.72 22.52 3.75
C LYS A 96 19.01 23.33 3.68
N PHE A 97 18.87 24.65 3.55
CA PHE A 97 19.99 25.59 3.62
C PHE A 97 19.54 26.91 4.27
N ASP A 98 20.51 27.69 4.74
CA ASP A 98 20.24 29.06 5.19
C ASP A 98 20.25 30.01 3.98
N SER A 99 19.12 30.66 3.74
CA SER A 99 18.92 31.66 2.69
C SER A 99 18.85 33.10 3.23
N GLY A 100 18.91 33.28 4.56
CA GLY A 100 18.69 34.56 5.22
C GLY A 100 17.25 35.07 5.17
N CYS A 101 16.27 34.32 4.62
CA CYS A 101 14.89 34.81 4.50
C CYS A 101 14.09 34.79 5.82
N GLY A 102 14.50 33.97 6.79
CA GLY A 102 13.79 33.78 8.06
C GLY A 102 12.72 32.67 8.08
N TRP A 103 12.66 31.84 7.04
CA TRP A 103 11.84 30.62 6.95
C TRP A 103 12.71 29.42 6.53
N PRO A 104 12.33 28.16 6.85
CA PRO A 104 13.05 27.00 6.34
C PRO A 104 13.06 27.01 4.80
N SER A 105 14.27 26.97 4.23
CA SER A 105 14.51 27.04 2.80
C SER A 105 15.14 25.74 2.31
N PHE A 106 14.61 25.17 1.22
CA PHE A 106 15.06 23.90 0.64
C PHE A 106 15.43 24.07 -0.84
N THR A 107 16.38 23.28 -1.34
CA THR A 107 16.75 23.32 -2.77
C THR A 107 15.82 22.50 -3.66
N LYS A 108 15.12 21.51 -3.09
CA LYS A 108 14.16 20.65 -3.79
C LYS A 108 13.26 19.87 -2.80
N PRO A 109 12.06 19.41 -3.22
CA PRO A 109 11.31 18.39 -2.51
C PRO A 109 11.97 17.00 -2.61
N ILE A 110 11.55 16.07 -1.73
CA ILE A 110 11.90 14.64 -1.75
C ILE A 110 11.54 14.01 -3.11
N ALA A 111 10.31 14.28 -3.57
CA ALA A 111 9.81 13.83 -4.86
C ALA A 111 9.05 14.99 -5.53
N ALA A 112 9.43 15.33 -6.76
CA ALA A 112 8.82 16.43 -7.51
C ALA A 112 7.30 16.24 -7.72
N GLY A 113 6.82 15.00 -7.72
CA GLY A 113 5.40 14.67 -7.90
C GLY A 113 4.52 14.81 -6.65
N ASP A 114 5.07 15.22 -5.50
CA ASP A 114 4.35 15.36 -4.21
C ASP A 114 4.06 16.84 -3.82
N VAL A 115 4.66 17.79 -4.53
CA VAL A 115 4.32 19.22 -4.47
C VAL A 115 3.71 19.69 -5.80
N VAL A 116 2.92 20.75 -5.74
CA VAL A 116 2.28 21.38 -6.90
C VAL A 116 2.68 22.85 -6.93
N GLU A 117 3.23 23.28 -8.05
CA GLU A 117 3.60 24.68 -8.31
C GLU A 117 2.45 25.39 -9.04
N LYS A 118 1.92 26.46 -8.43
CA LYS A 118 0.81 27.27 -8.98
C LYS A 118 1.28 28.73 -9.17
N ARG A 119 0.83 29.39 -10.23
CA ARG A 119 1.14 30.81 -10.44
C ARG A 119 0.30 31.68 -9.50
N ASP A 120 0.97 32.41 -8.62
CA ASP A 120 0.39 33.38 -7.69
C ASP A 120 0.57 34.81 -8.26
N GLY A 121 -0.53 35.52 -8.42
CA GLY A 121 -0.58 36.92 -8.87
C GLY A 121 -1.03 37.91 -7.78
N SER A 122 -1.11 37.46 -6.53
CA SER A 122 -1.59 38.27 -5.40
C SER A 122 -0.59 39.38 -5.02
N LEU A 123 -1.08 40.38 -4.27
CA LEU A 123 -0.29 41.49 -3.75
C LEU A 123 0.49 42.30 -4.81
N GLY A 124 0.08 42.23 -6.09
CA GLY A 124 0.75 42.91 -7.20
C GLY A 124 2.09 42.30 -7.64
N MET A 125 2.41 41.09 -7.15
CA MET A 125 3.62 40.35 -7.50
C MET A 125 3.27 39.09 -8.29
N VAL A 126 4.17 38.62 -9.15
CA VAL A 126 4.08 37.28 -9.75
C VAL A 126 5.06 36.37 -9.03
N ARG A 127 4.54 35.35 -8.35
CA ARG A 127 5.32 34.32 -7.65
C ARG A 127 4.85 32.93 -8.07
N THR A 128 5.63 31.91 -7.74
CA THR A 128 5.20 30.52 -7.87
C THR A 128 4.90 29.98 -6.48
N GLU A 129 3.61 29.83 -6.16
CA GLU A 129 3.12 29.18 -4.95
C GLU A 129 3.47 27.69 -4.98
N VAL A 130 3.85 27.14 -3.84
CA VAL A 130 4.07 25.70 -3.63
C VAL A 130 2.99 25.18 -2.69
N ARG A 131 2.27 24.15 -3.13
CA ARG A 131 1.24 23.46 -2.34
C ARG A 131 1.54 21.97 -2.22
N SER A 132 1.14 21.32 -1.12
CA SER A 132 1.20 19.86 -1.02
C SER A 132 0.17 19.25 -1.99
N LYS A 133 0.52 18.20 -2.73
CA LYS A 133 -0.44 17.56 -3.64
C LYS A 133 -1.62 16.91 -2.93
N ASP A 134 -1.39 16.30 -1.77
CA ASP A 134 -2.34 15.37 -1.15
C ASP A 134 -3.39 16.05 -0.25
N ALA A 135 -3.03 17.14 0.44
CA ALA A 135 -3.95 17.94 1.25
C ALA A 135 -4.33 19.29 0.61
N ASP A 136 -3.73 19.66 -0.53
CA ASP A 136 -3.76 21.03 -1.07
C ASP A 136 -3.47 22.08 0.04
N SER A 137 -2.53 21.80 0.94
CA SER A 137 -1.98 22.75 1.92
C SER A 137 -1.12 23.78 1.18
N HIS A 138 -1.34 25.07 1.40
CA HIS A 138 -0.36 26.09 1.07
C HIS A 138 0.91 25.89 1.91
N LEU A 139 2.06 25.77 1.25
CA LEU A 139 3.35 25.56 1.89
C LEU A 139 4.17 26.86 1.90
N GLY A 140 4.19 27.58 0.79
CA GLY A 140 4.97 28.81 0.61
C GLY A 140 5.19 29.10 -0.87
N HIS A 141 6.41 29.52 -1.22
CA HIS A 141 6.76 29.91 -2.60
C HIS A 141 8.13 29.38 -3.02
N VAL A 142 8.31 29.14 -4.33
CA VAL A 142 9.60 28.79 -4.93
C VAL A 142 10.15 29.95 -5.76
N PHE A 143 11.47 30.14 -5.67
CA PHE A 143 12.24 31.21 -6.30
C PHE A 143 13.45 30.63 -7.05
N ASP A 144 13.99 31.36 -8.02
CA ASP A 144 15.15 31.01 -8.86
C ASP A 144 16.48 31.61 -8.35
N ASP A 145 16.50 32.05 -7.09
CA ASP A 145 17.63 32.66 -6.39
C ASP A 145 18.38 31.69 -5.45
N GLY A 146 18.16 30.38 -5.61
CA GLY A 146 18.78 29.34 -4.80
C GLY A 146 20.25 29.02 -5.19
N PRO A 147 20.92 28.14 -4.42
CA PRO A 147 22.28 27.69 -4.70
C PRO A 147 22.40 27.04 -6.09
N ARG A 148 23.17 27.65 -6.99
CA ARG A 148 23.29 27.23 -8.41
C ARG A 148 23.86 25.82 -8.56
N ASP A 149 24.75 25.42 -7.66
CA ASP A 149 25.34 24.08 -7.57
C ASP A 149 24.32 23.00 -7.17
N LYS A 150 23.18 23.40 -6.59
CA LYS A 150 22.09 22.50 -6.15
C LYS A 150 20.81 22.63 -6.99
N GLY A 151 20.90 23.22 -8.17
CA GLY A 151 19.78 23.38 -9.11
C GLY A 151 19.17 24.79 -9.18
N GLY A 152 19.66 25.75 -8.37
CA GLY A 152 19.25 27.16 -8.45
C GLY A 152 17.88 27.50 -7.88
N LEU A 153 17.11 26.53 -7.40
CA LEU A 153 15.79 26.77 -6.79
C LEU A 153 15.89 26.96 -5.28
N ARG A 154 15.03 27.82 -4.74
CA ARG A 154 14.78 28.02 -3.31
C ARG A 154 13.29 27.87 -3.02
N TYR A 155 12.92 26.72 -2.47
CA TYR A 155 11.61 26.47 -1.86
C TYR A 155 11.60 27.12 -0.48
N CYS A 156 10.95 28.27 -0.36
CA CYS A 156 10.81 29.04 0.88
C CYS A 156 9.47 28.66 1.52
N ILE A 157 9.50 27.87 2.58
CA ILE A 157 8.32 27.16 3.11
C ILE A 157 8.00 27.65 4.53
N ASN A 158 6.72 27.79 4.84
CA ASN A 158 6.26 28.08 6.20
C ASN A 158 6.44 26.85 7.10
N SER A 159 7.04 27.03 8.26
CA SER A 159 7.12 26.02 9.33
C SER A 159 5.74 25.57 9.77
N ALA A 160 4.77 26.48 9.86
CA ALA A 160 3.37 26.18 10.15
C ALA A 160 2.64 25.37 9.07
N ALA A 161 3.27 25.08 7.92
CA ALA A 161 2.76 24.11 6.96
C ALA A 161 3.41 22.71 7.12
N LEU A 162 4.39 22.58 8.02
CA LEU A 162 5.23 21.41 8.18
C LEU A 162 5.14 20.84 9.61
N ARG A 163 5.60 19.60 9.75
CA ARG A 163 6.05 19.00 11.00
C ARG A 163 7.40 18.35 10.78
N PHE A 164 8.35 18.57 11.68
CA PHE A 164 9.67 17.95 11.62
C PHE A 164 9.69 16.59 12.33
N VAL A 165 10.21 15.56 11.66
CA VAL A 165 10.47 14.22 12.22
C VAL A 165 11.98 13.99 12.22
N PRO A 166 12.65 13.95 13.38
CA PRO A 166 14.09 13.72 13.46
C PRO A 166 14.44 12.27 13.12
N VAL A 167 15.69 12.02 12.71
CA VAL A 167 16.13 10.69 12.24
C VAL A 167 15.90 9.57 13.24
N GLU A 168 16.05 9.83 14.54
CA GLU A 168 15.81 8.89 15.65
C GLU A 168 14.34 8.45 15.81
N ASP A 169 13.39 9.15 15.19
CA ASP A 169 11.96 8.85 15.25
C ASP A 169 11.37 8.39 13.91
N LEU A 170 12.12 8.46 12.80
CA LEU A 170 11.64 8.09 11.46
C LEU A 170 11.01 6.69 11.43
N GLU A 171 11.59 5.68 12.07
CA GLU A 171 11.01 4.33 12.07
C GLU A 171 9.69 4.23 12.84
N LYS A 172 9.62 4.91 13.99
CA LYS A 172 8.44 4.95 14.87
C LYS A 172 7.25 5.63 14.18
N GLU A 173 7.57 6.60 13.32
CA GLU A 173 6.64 7.38 12.50
C GLU A 173 6.33 6.73 11.14
N GLY A 174 6.80 5.51 10.88
CA GLY A 174 6.57 4.80 9.61
C GLY A 174 7.39 5.32 8.41
N LEU A 175 8.33 6.22 8.66
CA LEU A 175 9.23 6.87 7.71
C LEU A 175 10.62 6.19 7.61
N GLY A 176 10.76 4.95 8.08
CA GLY A 176 12.03 4.20 8.08
C GLY A 176 12.69 4.08 6.69
N ALA A 177 11.90 4.16 5.61
CA ALA A 177 12.40 4.16 4.23
C ALA A 177 13.33 5.35 3.89
N PHE A 178 13.29 6.44 4.69
CA PHE A 178 14.14 7.62 4.50
C PHE A 178 15.47 7.55 5.26
N LEU A 179 15.67 6.58 6.16
CA LEU A 179 16.93 6.40 6.90
C LEU A 179 18.20 6.34 6.03
N PRO A 180 18.20 5.72 4.82
CA PRO A 180 19.38 5.69 3.96
C PRO A 180 19.88 7.08 3.51
N LEU A 181 19.01 8.09 3.45
CA LEU A 181 19.39 9.49 3.16
C LEU A 181 20.28 10.10 4.25
N PHE A 182 20.29 9.49 5.43
CA PHE A 182 21.04 9.89 6.62
C PHE A 182 22.15 8.88 6.97
N GLY A 183 22.49 7.97 6.06
CA GLY A 183 23.51 6.94 6.28
C GLY A 183 23.12 5.86 7.29
N LYS A 184 21.83 5.72 7.62
CA LYS A 184 21.31 4.67 8.51
C LYS A 184 20.56 3.61 7.72
N ALA A 185 20.67 2.36 8.15
CA ALA A 185 19.83 1.27 7.63
C ALA A 185 18.51 1.20 8.42
N PRO A 186 17.38 0.86 7.77
CA PRO A 186 16.18 0.43 8.49
C PRO A 186 16.48 -0.77 9.38
N SER A 187 15.84 -0.80 10.54
CA SER A 187 15.76 -1.99 11.39
C SER A 187 15.17 -3.16 10.61
N ALA A 188 15.65 -4.38 10.91
CA ALA A 188 15.03 -5.58 10.37
C ALA A 188 13.59 -5.68 10.91
N PRO A 189 12.60 -6.05 10.07
CA PRO A 189 11.22 -6.20 10.53
C PRO A 189 11.16 -7.24 11.66
N THR A 190 10.39 -6.96 12.70
CA THR A 190 10.26 -7.86 13.88
C THR A 190 9.49 -9.14 13.57
N GLU A 191 8.74 -9.17 12.47
CA GLU A 191 8.02 -10.32 11.95
C GLU A 191 8.10 -10.34 10.41
N GLN A 192 8.20 -11.53 9.83
CA GLN A 192 8.00 -11.79 8.40
C GLN A 192 6.95 -12.87 8.18
N VAL A 193 6.36 -12.88 6.98
CA VAL A 193 5.33 -13.86 6.57
C VAL A 193 5.88 -14.79 5.49
N ALA A 194 5.61 -16.08 5.61
CA ALA A 194 5.80 -17.08 4.57
C ALA A 194 4.48 -17.83 4.32
N THR A 195 4.22 -18.28 3.09
CA THR A 195 3.04 -19.08 2.77
C THR A 195 3.42 -20.29 1.91
N LEU A 196 3.16 -21.49 2.40
CA LEU A 196 3.67 -22.75 1.86
C LEU A 196 2.55 -23.80 1.75
N ALA A 197 2.52 -24.56 0.66
CA ALA A 197 1.62 -25.69 0.44
C ALA A 197 2.44 -26.96 0.12
N GLY A 198 2.01 -28.11 0.62
CA GLY A 198 2.79 -29.35 0.51
C GLY A 198 2.00 -30.63 0.81
N GLY A 199 0.70 -30.64 0.53
CA GLY A 199 -0.23 -31.69 0.97
C GLY A 199 -1.17 -31.23 2.07
N CYS A 200 -1.82 -32.18 2.75
CA CYS A 200 -2.75 -31.90 3.85
C CYS A 200 -2.20 -30.87 4.85
N PHE A 201 -2.89 -29.74 5.02
CA PHE A 201 -2.40 -28.64 5.83
C PHE A 201 -2.28 -28.93 7.34
N TRP A 202 -2.89 -30.01 7.85
CA TRP A 202 -2.82 -30.40 9.25
C TRP A 202 -1.42 -30.88 9.65
N GLY A 203 -0.87 -31.83 8.87
CA GLY A 203 0.50 -32.32 9.06
C GLY A 203 1.55 -31.26 8.74
N MET A 204 1.23 -30.35 7.81
CA MET A 204 2.05 -29.18 7.52
C MET A 204 2.15 -28.24 8.74
N GLU A 205 1.01 -27.81 9.29
CA GLU A 205 0.98 -26.90 10.43
C GLU A 205 1.64 -27.52 11.68
N ASP A 206 1.32 -28.78 12.00
CA ASP A 206 1.85 -29.44 13.20
C ASP A 206 3.37 -29.51 13.25
N LEU A 207 4.03 -29.69 12.10
CA LEU A 207 5.49 -29.73 12.02
C LEU A 207 6.12 -28.33 11.92
N ILE A 208 5.49 -27.40 11.20
CA ILE A 208 6.00 -26.04 10.99
C ILE A 208 5.90 -25.20 12.27
N ARG A 209 4.79 -25.29 13.02
CA ARG A 209 4.58 -24.54 14.27
C ARG A 209 5.62 -24.81 15.35
N LYS A 210 6.34 -25.93 15.25
CA LYS A 210 7.38 -26.39 16.20
C LYS A 210 8.78 -25.89 15.81
N GLN A 211 8.94 -25.23 14.67
CA GLN A 211 10.24 -24.72 14.24
C GLN A 211 10.67 -23.50 15.06
N PRO A 212 11.94 -23.39 15.46
CA PRO A 212 12.46 -22.21 16.12
C PRO A 212 12.16 -20.94 15.33
N GLY A 213 11.81 -19.86 16.03
CA GLY A 213 11.48 -18.56 15.44
C GLY A 213 10.10 -18.45 14.78
N VAL A 214 9.33 -19.52 14.63
CA VAL A 214 7.91 -19.41 14.23
C VAL A 214 7.11 -18.83 15.39
N LEU A 215 6.36 -17.76 15.11
CA LEU A 215 5.54 -17.01 16.07
C LEU A 215 4.08 -17.45 16.04
N LYS A 216 3.53 -17.66 14.84
CA LYS A 216 2.15 -18.10 14.61
C LYS A 216 2.03 -18.85 13.28
N THR A 217 1.19 -19.88 13.26
CA THR A 217 0.68 -20.52 12.04
C THR A 217 -0.81 -20.26 11.87
N GLU A 218 -1.30 -20.40 10.65
CA GLU A 218 -2.72 -20.43 10.30
C GLU A 218 -2.88 -21.26 9.02
N VAL A 219 -3.85 -22.16 8.96
CA VAL A 219 -4.14 -22.96 7.76
C VAL A 219 -5.22 -22.32 6.89
N GLY A 220 -5.15 -22.53 5.57
CA GLY A 220 -6.04 -21.86 4.63
C GLY A 220 -5.86 -22.28 3.18
N TYR A 221 -6.58 -21.60 2.29
CA TYR A 221 -6.64 -21.86 0.87
C TYR A 221 -6.10 -20.65 0.08
N THR A 222 -5.11 -20.85 -0.80
CA THR A 222 -4.53 -19.78 -1.63
C THR A 222 -4.04 -20.30 -2.99
N GLY A 223 -3.68 -19.41 -3.92
CA GLY A 223 -3.15 -19.78 -5.23
C GLY A 223 -4.20 -20.23 -6.27
N GLY A 224 -5.49 -20.10 -5.97
CA GLY A 224 -6.60 -20.26 -6.92
C GLY A 224 -7.38 -18.97 -7.14
N SER A 225 -8.51 -19.06 -7.83
CA SER A 225 -9.35 -17.92 -8.22
C SER A 225 -10.71 -17.83 -7.50
N VAL A 226 -11.05 -18.80 -6.65
CA VAL A 226 -12.32 -18.81 -5.92
C VAL A 226 -12.26 -17.82 -4.76
N ALA A 227 -13.22 -16.89 -4.69
CA ALA A 227 -13.33 -15.98 -3.57
C ALA A 227 -14.05 -16.62 -2.38
N ASN A 228 -13.65 -16.27 -1.16
CA ASN A 228 -14.20 -16.84 0.09
C ASN A 228 -14.14 -18.38 0.13
N ALA A 229 -13.01 -18.95 -0.29
CA ALA A 229 -12.85 -20.40 -0.40
C ALA A 229 -13.06 -21.13 0.94
N THR A 230 -13.73 -22.29 0.90
CA THR A 230 -14.03 -23.15 2.06
C THR A 230 -13.50 -24.56 1.81
N TYR A 231 -13.54 -25.44 2.83
CA TYR A 231 -13.12 -26.83 2.67
C TYR A 231 -13.90 -27.57 1.57
N GLN A 232 -15.19 -27.25 1.38
CA GLN A 232 -16.02 -27.85 0.34
C GLN A 232 -15.88 -27.16 -1.04
N ASN A 233 -15.39 -25.91 -1.08
CA ASN A 233 -15.26 -25.15 -2.33
C ASN A 233 -14.01 -24.25 -2.32
N HIS A 234 -12.91 -24.80 -2.80
CA HIS A 234 -11.62 -24.10 -2.94
C HIS A 234 -10.94 -24.45 -4.27
N GLU A 235 -11.70 -24.60 -5.36
CA GLU A 235 -11.17 -25.03 -6.67
C GLU A 235 -9.96 -24.19 -7.13
N GLY A 236 -8.89 -24.87 -7.54
CA GLY A 236 -7.61 -24.26 -7.93
C GLY A 236 -6.71 -23.80 -6.77
N HIS A 237 -7.25 -23.59 -5.58
CA HIS A 237 -6.42 -23.30 -4.40
C HIS A 237 -5.63 -24.53 -3.95
N ALA A 238 -4.50 -24.29 -3.30
CA ALA A 238 -3.80 -25.30 -2.51
C ALA A 238 -4.22 -25.15 -1.04
N GLU A 239 -4.27 -26.26 -0.32
CA GLU A 239 -4.17 -26.28 1.14
C GLU A 239 -2.77 -25.78 1.53
N ALA A 240 -2.72 -24.72 2.33
CA ALA A 240 -1.51 -24.00 2.65
C ALA A 240 -1.46 -23.60 4.13
N VAL A 241 -0.25 -23.27 4.59
CA VAL A 241 0.02 -22.69 5.91
C VAL A 241 0.58 -21.28 5.70
N LEU A 242 -0.03 -20.28 6.34
CA LEU A 242 0.53 -18.95 6.53
C LEU A 242 1.32 -18.94 7.84
N ILE A 243 2.56 -18.49 7.76
CA ILE A 243 3.56 -18.63 8.82
C ILE A 243 4.10 -17.24 9.14
N ARG A 244 3.90 -16.79 10.37
CA ARG A 244 4.54 -15.59 10.93
C ARG A 244 5.77 -16.01 11.69
N PHE A 245 6.92 -15.42 11.39
CA PHE A 245 8.20 -15.79 12.01
C PHE A 245 9.05 -14.58 12.34
N ASP A 246 9.85 -14.71 13.39
CA ASP A 246 10.84 -13.73 13.86
C ASP A 246 12.15 -13.92 13.06
N PRO A 247 12.52 -12.98 12.18
CA PRO A 247 13.70 -13.12 11.34
C PRO A 247 15.03 -13.01 12.11
N SER A 248 15.01 -12.66 13.41
CA SER A 248 16.19 -12.72 14.27
C SER A 248 16.44 -14.13 14.84
N LYS A 249 15.44 -15.01 14.81
CA LYS A 249 15.49 -16.38 15.35
C LYS A 249 15.50 -17.47 14.28
N THR A 250 14.95 -17.19 13.10
CA THR A 250 14.94 -18.11 11.95
C THR A 250 14.90 -17.33 10.64
N THR A 251 15.16 -17.99 9.52
CA THR A 251 15.15 -17.34 8.21
C THR A 251 14.14 -17.99 7.28
N TYR A 252 13.67 -17.25 6.27
CA TYR A 252 12.83 -17.79 5.20
C TYR A 252 13.50 -19.01 4.53
N GLU A 253 14.80 -18.96 4.33
CA GLU A 253 15.61 -20.09 3.84
C GLU A 253 15.58 -21.31 4.77
N ALA A 254 15.71 -21.12 6.08
CA ALA A 254 15.63 -22.21 7.05
C ALA A 254 14.24 -22.88 7.01
N LEU A 255 13.17 -22.08 6.94
CA LEU A 255 11.80 -22.58 6.78
C LEU A 255 11.63 -23.36 5.46
N LEU A 256 12.20 -22.89 4.35
CA LEU A 256 12.16 -23.61 3.07
C LEU A 256 12.96 -24.92 3.10
N ARG A 257 14.14 -24.94 3.72
CA ARG A 257 14.93 -26.18 3.88
C ARG A 257 14.20 -27.19 4.77
N PHE A 258 13.47 -26.75 5.79
CA PHE A 258 12.60 -27.61 6.57
C PHE A 258 11.40 -28.12 5.75
N PHE A 259 10.74 -27.24 5.02
CA PHE A 259 9.63 -27.56 4.10
C PHE A 259 9.98 -28.68 3.11
N PHE A 260 11.13 -28.60 2.45
CA PHE A 260 11.61 -29.65 1.53
C PHE A 260 12.02 -30.97 2.21
N ARG A 261 12.09 -31.02 3.55
CA ARG A 261 12.32 -32.26 4.33
C ARG A 261 11.03 -32.87 4.89
N MET A 262 9.92 -32.14 4.95
CA MET A 262 8.70 -32.58 5.65
C MET A 262 7.56 -33.10 4.75
N HIS A 263 7.68 -32.95 3.43
CA HIS A 263 6.75 -33.47 2.43
C HIS A 263 7.54 -34.03 1.22
N ASP A 264 6.93 -34.84 0.34
CA ASP A 264 7.52 -35.18 -0.97
C ASP A 264 7.24 -34.05 -1.98
N PRO A 265 8.27 -33.31 -2.45
CA PRO A 265 8.11 -32.20 -3.38
C PRO A 265 8.18 -32.65 -4.85
N THR A 266 8.18 -33.96 -5.12
CA THR A 266 8.35 -34.58 -6.45
C THR A 266 7.06 -35.23 -6.98
N THR A 267 5.96 -35.16 -6.21
CA THR A 267 4.63 -35.62 -6.61
C THR A 267 3.74 -34.46 -7.07
N LEU A 268 3.46 -34.40 -8.38
CA LEU A 268 2.56 -33.38 -8.94
C LEU A 268 1.12 -33.64 -8.47
N ASN A 269 0.47 -32.60 -7.93
CA ASN A 269 -0.93 -32.63 -7.46
C ASN A 269 -1.27 -33.82 -6.54
N ARG A 270 -0.34 -34.13 -5.62
CA ARG A 270 -0.45 -35.25 -4.68
C ARG A 270 0.51 -35.07 -3.49
N GLN A 271 0.11 -35.51 -2.31
CA GLN A 271 1.02 -35.82 -1.21
C GLN A 271 0.62 -37.15 -0.55
N GLY A 272 1.52 -38.12 -0.47
CA GLY A 272 1.21 -39.43 0.14
C GLY A 272 -0.01 -40.10 -0.50
N ASN A 273 -1.11 -40.22 0.25
CA ASN A 273 -2.39 -40.75 -0.22
C ASN A 273 -3.38 -39.67 -0.68
N ASP A 274 -3.09 -38.40 -0.39
CA ASP A 274 -3.94 -37.25 -0.72
C ASP A 274 -3.73 -36.86 -2.19
N LEU A 275 -4.80 -36.94 -2.99
CA LEU A 275 -4.79 -36.79 -4.45
C LEU A 275 -5.60 -35.55 -4.86
N GLY A 276 -5.01 -34.65 -5.64
CA GLY A 276 -5.67 -33.43 -6.12
C GLY A 276 -4.76 -32.20 -6.11
N SER A 277 -5.13 -31.17 -6.87
CA SER A 277 -4.41 -29.89 -6.92
C SER A 277 -4.43 -29.12 -5.60
N SER A 278 -5.38 -29.41 -4.69
CA SER A 278 -5.37 -28.94 -3.30
C SER A 278 -4.10 -29.38 -2.55
N TYR A 279 -3.53 -30.54 -2.89
CA TYR A 279 -2.40 -31.15 -2.19
C TYR A 279 -1.05 -30.94 -2.91
N ARG A 280 -0.98 -30.01 -3.87
CA ARG A 280 0.25 -29.72 -4.61
C ARG A 280 1.32 -29.06 -3.74
N SER A 281 2.58 -29.23 -4.14
CA SER A 281 3.70 -28.51 -3.54
C SER A 281 3.82 -27.12 -4.17
N ALA A 282 3.73 -26.06 -3.37
CA ALA A 282 3.86 -24.67 -3.83
C ALA A 282 4.46 -23.74 -2.76
N ILE A 283 5.20 -22.74 -3.22
CA ILE A 283 5.76 -21.65 -2.43
C ILE A 283 5.17 -20.33 -2.93
N PHE A 284 4.43 -19.65 -2.06
CA PHE A 284 3.77 -18.38 -2.35
C PHE A 284 4.62 -17.24 -1.77
N TYR A 285 5.34 -16.49 -2.63
CA TYR A 285 6.29 -15.47 -2.19
C TYR A 285 5.62 -14.10 -1.94
N HIS A 286 5.99 -13.46 -0.83
CA HIS A 286 5.51 -12.12 -0.45
C HIS A 286 6.44 -10.98 -0.90
N SER A 287 7.62 -11.30 -1.43
CA SER A 287 8.57 -10.32 -1.94
C SER A 287 9.54 -10.91 -2.98
N ASP A 288 10.21 -10.04 -3.72
CA ASP A 288 11.28 -10.42 -4.66
C ASP A 288 12.43 -11.18 -3.99
N ALA A 289 12.79 -10.79 -2.77
CA ALA A 289 13.82 -11.50 -1.98
C ALA A 289 13.37 -12.93 -1.61
N GLN A 290 12.08 -13.13 -1.30
CA GLN A 290 11.53 -14.46 -1.10
C GLN A 290 11.51 -15.27 -2.40
N ARG A 291 11.11 -14.69 -3.55
CA ARG A 291 11.16 -15.38 -4.86
C ARG A 291 12.57 -15.88 -5.18
N GLN A 292 13.57 -15.01 -5.03
CA GLN A 292 14.98 -15.35 -5.30
C GLN A 292 15.48 -16.45 -4.35
N THR A 293 15.16 -16.35 -3.06
CA THR A 293 15.52 -17.37 -2.06
C THR A 293 14.85 -18.71 -2.35
N ALA A 294 13.56 -18.71 -2.70
CA ALA A 294 12.80 -19.91 -3.05
C ALA A 294 13.37 -20.60 -4.30
N ALA A 295 13.66 -19.84 -5.35
CA ALA A 295 14.26 -20.37 -6.58
C ALA A 295 15.63 -21.00 -6.32
N ARG A 296 16.49 -20.32 -5.54
CA ARG A 296 17.81 -20.84 -5.15
C ARG A 296 17.69 -22.11 -4.32
N VAL A 297 16.92 -22.10 -3.22
CA VAL A 297 16.77 -23.27 -2.33
C VAL A 297 16.17 -24.46 -3.09
N LYS A 298 15.16 -24.24 -3.96
CA LYS A 298 14.61 -25.29 -4.83
C LYS A 298 15.71 -25.91 -5.71
N ALA A 299 16.53 -25.09 -6.38
CA ALA A 299 17.60 -25.57 -7.24
C ALA A 299 18.70 -26.33 -6.46
N GLU A 300 19.07 -25.85 -5.28
CA GLU A 300 20.04 -26.55 -4.41
C GLU A 300 19.51 -27.91 -3.93
N VAL A 301 18.23 -28.01 -3.53
CA VAL A 301 17.64 -29.27 -3.10
C VAL A 301 17.49 -30.25 -4.27
N ASP A 302 17.11 -29.77 -5.46
CA ASP A 302 17.02 -30.59 -6.69
C ASP A 302 18.40 -31.14 -7.07
N ALA A 303 19.43 -30.29 -7.06
CA ALA A 303 20.82 -30.65 -7.35
C ALA A 303 21.47 -31.55 -6.28
N SER A 304 20.92 -31.61 -5.05
CA SER A 304 21.49 -32.40 -3.95
C SER A 304 21.40 -33.92 -4.15
N GLY A 305 20.54 -34.40 -5.06
CA GLY A 305 20.27 -35.83 -5.26
C GLY A 305 19.55 -36.53 -4.10
N LYS A 306 19.18 -35.80 -3.04
CA LYS A 306 18.40 -36.33 -1.89
C LYS A 306 17.01 -36.81 -2.32
N TRP A 307 16.39 -36.12 -3.27
CA TRP A 307 15.14 -36.54 -3.91
C TRP A 307 15.45 -37.27 -5.22
N LYS A 308 14.88 -38.48 -5.40
CA LYS A 308 15.15 -39.36 -6.55
C LYS A 308 14.49 -38.91 -7.87
N ARG A 309 13.68 -37.86 -7.82
CA ARG A 309 12.88 -37.33 -8.94
C ARG A 309 12.99 -35.80 -8.93
N PRO A 310 12.80 -35.12 -10.07
CA PRO A 310 12.80 -33.66 -10.12
C PRO A 310 11.75 -33.05 -9.20
N ILE A 311 12.10 -31.93 -8.58
CA ILE A 311 11.19 -31.16 -7.72
C ILE A 311 10.16 -30.42 -8.59
N VAL A 312 8.87 -30.71 -8.36
CA VAL A 312 7.75 -30.11 -9.08
C VAL A 312 7.12 -28.90 -8.38
N THR A 313 7.65 -28.51 -7.21
CA THR A 313 7.18 -27.36 -6.41
C THR A 313 7.03 -26.08 -7.22
N GLU A 314 5.82 -25.52 -7.23
CA GLU A 314 5.51 -24.23 -7.84
C GLU A 314 6.16 -23.09 -7.03
N ILE A 315 6.58 -22.01 -7.69
CA ILE A 315 7.01 -20.76 -7.05
C ILE A 315 6.22 -19.62 -7.69
N THR A 316 5.25 -19.09 -6.97
CA THR A 316 4.25 -18.13 -7.48
C THR A 316 4.10 -16.96 -6.50
N PRO A 317 3.65 -15.77 -6.96
CA PRO A 317 3.38 -14.66 -6.04
C PRO A 317 2.24 -15.02 -5.08
N ALA A 318 2.34 -14.56 -3.83
CA ALA A 318 1.25 -14.67 -2.88
C ALA A 318 0.02 -13.88 -3.37
N GLY A 319 -1.13 -14.55 -3.42
CA GLY A 319 -2.42 -13.98 -3.77
C GLY A 319 -3.34 -13.81 -2.55
N PRO A 320 -4.66 -13.73 -2.76
CA PRO A 320 -5.63 -13.75 -1.67
C PRO A 320 -5.46 -14.96 -0.73
N TRP A 321 -5.67 -14.72 0.56
CA TRP A 321 -5.61 -15.74 1.61
C TRP A 321 -7.00 -15.98 2.18
N TRP A 322 -7.51 -17.21 2.04
CA TRP A 322 -8.77 -17.63 2.64
C TRP A 322 -8.46 -18.52 3.85
N LYS A 323 -8.55 -17.96 5.05
CA LYS A 323 -8.37 -18.72 6.30
C LYS A 323 -9.36 -19.88 6.33
N ALA A 324 -8.86 -21.10 6.57
CA ALA A 324 -9.72 -22.27 6.75
C ALA A 324 -10.50 -22.22 8.06
N GLU A 325 -11.58 -22.98 8.10
CA GLU A 325 -12.53 -23.05 9.20
C GLU A 325 -11.84 -23.43 10.53
N ASP A 326 -12.34 -22.91 11.66
CA ASP A 326 -11.66 -23.03 12.97
C ASP A 326 -11.47 -24.47 13.49
N TYR A 327 -12.15 -25.45 12.89
CA TYR A 327 -11.94 -26.87 13.18
C TYR A 327 -10.70 -27.45 12.47
N HIS A 328 -10.21 -26.85 11.37
CA HIS A 328 -8.94 -27.23 10.73
C HIS A 328 -7.72 -26.57 11.40
N GLN A 329 -7.88 -25.37 11.97
CA GLN A 329 -6.82 -24.69 12.72
C GLN A 329 -6.38 -25.55 13.89
N ASP A 330 -5.08 -25.70 14.13
CA ASP A 330 -4.52 -26.51 15.22
C ASP A 330 -5.00 -27.98 15.24
N TYR A 331 -5.45 -28.56 14.11
CA TYR A 331 -6.20 -29.81 14.11
C TYR A 331 -5.50 -30.97 14.83
N LEU A 332 -4.19 -31.16 14.61
CA LEU A 332 -3.41 -32.23 15.27
C LEU A 332 -2.98 -31.90 16.71
N VAL A 333 -3.05 -30.63 17.13
CA VAL A 333 -2.94 -30.29 18.56
C VAL A 333 -4.25 -30.64 19.28
N LYS A 334 -5.39 -30.39 18.63
CA LYS A 334 -6.72 -30.79 19.10
C LYS A 334 -6.91 -32.31 19.05
N ASN A 335 -6.30 -32.99 18.07
CA ASN A 335 -6.43 -34.42 17.79
C ASN A 335 -5.05 -35.08 17.54
N PRO A 336 -4.25 -35.39 18.58
CA PRO A 336 -2.87 -35.88 18.41
C PRO A 336 -2.73 -37.23 17.70
N GLY A 337 -3.79 -38.04 17.65
CA GLY A 337 -3.86 -39.28 16.86
C GLY A 337 -4.53 -39.12 15.49
N GLY A 338 -4.75 -37.88 15.03
CA GLY A 338 -5.39 -37.57 13.75
C GLY A 338 -4.53 -37.90 12.54
N TYR A 339 -5.12 -37.81 11.35
CA TYR A 339 -4.44 -38.12 10.10
C TYR A 339 -3.29 -37.15 9.79
N THR A 340 -2.13 -37.70 9.44
CA THR A 340 -1.02 -36.99 8.81
C THR A 340 -0.22 -37.93 7.91
N CYS A 341 0.25 -37.43 6.77
CA CYS A 341 1.23 -38.09 5.91
C CYS A 341 2.61 -37.38 5.94
N HIS A 342 2.74 -36.35 6.79
CA HIS A 342 3.95 -35.54 6.94
C HIS A 342 4.84 -36.03 8.07
N PHE A 343 6.14 -36.09 7.80
CA PHE A 343 7.20 -36.44 8.75
C PHE A 343 8.53 -35.89 8.22
N VAL A 344 9.52 -35.67 9.09
CA VAL A 344 10.83 -35.14 8.67
C VAL A 344 11.68 -36.28 8.06
N ARG A 345 12.26 -36.04 6.87
CA ARG A 345 13.26 -36.89 6.21
C ARG A 345 14.69 -36.34 6.46
N ASP A 346 15.70 -37.20 6.38
CA ASP A 346 17.13 -36.89 6.65
C ASP A 346 18.01 -36.71 5.39
#